data_AF-A0A965UCA7-F1
#
_entry.id   AF-A0A965UCA7-F1
#
_cell.length_a   1.000
_cell.length_b   1.000
_cell.length_c   1.000
_cell.angle_alpha   90.00
_cell.angle_beta   90.00
_cell.angle_gamma   90.00
#
_symmetry.space_group_name_H-M   'P 1'
#
loop_
_entity.id
_entity.type
_entity.pdbx_description
1 polymer ?
#
loop_
_entity_poly.entity_id
_entity_poly.type
_entity_poly.pdbx_seq_one_letter_code
_entity_poly.pdbx_strand_id
1 'polypeptide(L)'
;MKKTSVRILTTLLILCLLTTGFAFGALPEDVQGKSYEAAVEALMERGAITGDTDGLYHPEATLTRAQACVIIVRTIDPPEAELLGTPTQSVPDSGFTDMAGYGWAAPYIN
;
A
#
# COMPACT_ATOMS: atom_id res chain seq x y z
N MET A 1 20.86 -29.76 -30.85
CA MET A 1 21.05 -29.41 -29.42
C MET A 1 20.74 -27.94 -29.11
N LYS A 2 21.13 -26.95 -29.93
CA LYS A 2 20.87 -25.51 -29.65
C LYS A 2 19.39 -25.09 -29.60
N LYS A 3 18.52 -25.66 -30.45
CA LYS A 3 17.10 -25.26 -30.58
C LYS A 3 16.18 -25.87 -29.52
N THR A 4 16.51 -27.05 -29.01
CA THR A 4 15.74 -27.74 -27.96
C THR A 4 16.05 -27.14 -26.58
N SER A 5 17.30 -26.73 -26.33
CA SER A 5 17.68 -26.03 -25.09
C SER A 5 17.04 -24.64 -24.95
N VAL A 6 16.92 -23.88 -26.04
CA VAL A 6 16.23 -22.57 -26.05
C VAL A 6 14.74 -22.74 -25.74
N ARG A 7 14.10 -23.78 -26.31
CA ARG A 7 12.68 -24.06 -26.07
C ARG A 7 12.38 -24.43 -24.61
N ILE A 8 13.23 -25.26 -24.00
CA ILE A 8 13.12 -25.65 -22.59
C ILE A 8 13.31 -24.42 -21.68
N LEU A 9 14.28 -23.57 -21.98
CA LEU A 9 14.55 -22.36 -21.22
C LEU A 9 13.38 -21.35 -21.29
N THR A 10 12.79 -21.17 -22.48
CA THR A 10 11.63 -20.29 -22.64
C THR A 10 10.38 -20.83 -21.94
N THR A 11 10.14 -22.14 -21.94
CA THR A 11 9.01 -22.72 -21.20
C THR A 11 9.20 -22.63 -19.68
N LEU A 12 10.44 -22.71 -19.20
CA LEU A 12 10.76 -22.58 -17.77
C LEU A 12 10.58 -21.14 -17.27
N LEU A 13 10.92 -20.14 -18.11
CA LEU A 13 10.73 -18.73 -17.81
C LEU A 13 9.23 -18.35 -17.73
N ILE A 14 8.42 -18.84 -18.68
CA ILE A 14 6.96 -18.60 -18.69
C ILE A 14 6.28 -19.26 -17.48
N LEU A 15 6.72 -20.45 -17.07
CA LEU A 15 6.20 -21.12 -15.88
C LEU A 15 6.55 -20.35 -14.58
N CYS A 16 7.72 -19.71 -14.52
CA CYS A 16 8.13 -18.89 -13.39
C CYS A 16 7.30 -17.60 -13.28
N LEU A 17 6.93 -16.98 -14.41
CA LEU A 17 6.07 -15.80 -14.47
C LEU A 17 4.61 -16.09 -14.09
N LEU A 18 4.15 -17.34 -14.18
CA LEU A 18 2.80 -17.74 -13.74
C LEU A 18 2.72 -18.02 -12.22
N THR A 19 3.87 -18.07 -11.53
CA THR A 19 3.93 -18.32 -10.08
C THR A 19 3.98 -17.05 -9.23
N THR A 20 3.87 -15.86 -9.82
CA THR A 20 3.60 -14.64 -9.03
C THR A 20 2.18 -14.73 -8.49
N GLY A 21 2.05 -15.42 -7.36
CA GLY A 21 0.81 -15.55 -6.63
C GLY A 21 0.30 -14.17 -6.27
N PHE A 22 -0.98 -13.94 -6.51
CA PHE A 22 -1.70 -12.84 -5.91
C PHE A 22 -1.66 -13.08 -4.40
N ALA A 23 -0.81 -12.35 -3.69
CA ALA A 23 -0.88 -12.28 -2.24
C ALA A 23 -2.14 -11.45 -1.91
N PHE A 24 -3.27 -12.13 -1.74
CA PHE A 24 -4.39 -11.53 -1.01
C PHE A 24 -3.87 -11.31 0.41
N GLY A 25 -3.71 -10.06 0.82
CA GLY A 25 -3.30 -9.74 2.19
C GLY A 25 -4.32 -10.37 3.13
N ALA A 26 -3.90 -11.39 3.88
CA ALA A 26 -4.74 -11.99 4.89
C ALA A 26 -5.11 -10.92 5.92
N LEU A 27 -6.35 -10.95 6.42
CA LEU A 27 -6.77 -10.06 7.49
C LEU A 27 -5.80 -10.22 8.69
N PRO A 28 -5.29 -9.12 9.28
CA PRO A 28 -4.38 -9.19 10.40
C PRO A 28 -4.91 -10.05 11.55
N GLU A 29 -4.03 -10.81 12.21
CA GLU A 29 -4.42 -11.74 13.29
C GLU A 29 -5.10 -11.03 14.47
N ASP A 30 -4.68 -9.79 14.77
CA ASP A 30 -5.22 -8.95 15.84
C ASP A 30 -6.58 -8.31 15.50
N VAL A 31 -7.11 -8.59 14.30
CA VAL A 31 -8.42 -8.15 13.81
C VAL A 31 -9.42 -9.31 13.72
N GLN A 32 -8.95 -10.53 13.45
CA GLN A 32 -9.82 -11.70 13.27
C GLN A 32 -10.66 -12.00 14.52
N GLY A 33 -11.97 -12.22 14.33
CA GLY A 33 -12.95 -12.50 15.36
C GLY A 33 -13.30 -11.31 16.26
N LYS A 34 -12.90 -10.09 15.90
CA LYS A 34 -13.14 -8.88 16.71
C LYS A 34 -14.38 -8.13 16.23
N SER A 35 -15.00 -7.34 17.11
CA SER A 35 -16.22 -6.59 16.77
C SER A 35 -16.04 -5.57 15.65
N TYR A 36 -14.80 -5.13 15.41
CA TYR A 36 -14.42 -4.17 14.36
C TYR A 36 -13.88 -4.86 13.09
N GLU A 37 -13.86 -6.19 13.04
CA GLU A 37 -13.32 -6.98 11.92
C GLU A 37 -13.86 -6.52 10.57
N ALA A 38 -15.18 -6.54 10.40
CA ALA A 38 -15.81 -6.18 9.13
C ALA A 38 -15.51 -4.73 8.69
N ALA A 39 -15.32 -3.81 9.65
CA ALA A 39 -14.98 -2.43 9.33
C ALA A 39 -13.53 -2.31 8.86
N VAL A 40 -12.59 -3.00 9.53
CA VAL A 40 -11.18 -3.02 9.15
C VAL A 40 -11.01 -3.73 7.81
N GLU A 41 -11.66 -4.87 7.62
CA GLU A 41 -11.66 -5.63 6.35
C GLU A 41 -12.11 -4.74 5.18
N ALA A 42 -13.26 -4.07 5.29
CA ALA A 42 -13.77 -3.19 4.24
C ALA A 42 -12.83 -2.02 3.92
N LEU A 43 -12.13 -1.46 4.92
CA LEU A 43 -11.16 -0.38 4.72
C LEU A 43 -9.85 -0.89 4.10
N MET A 44 -9.43 -2.12 4.43
CA MET A 44 -8.27 -2.76 3.83
C MET A 44 -8.52 -3.16 2.38
N GLU A 45 -9.71 -3.69 2.06
CA GLU A 45 -10.12 -3.99 0.68
C GLU A 45 -10.10 -2.76 -0.23
N ARG A 46 -10.45 -1.59 0.33
CA ARG A 46 -10.40 -0.30 -0.36
C ARG A 46 -8.99 0.31 -0.40
N GLY A 47 -7.99 -0.33 0.21
CA GLY A 47 -6.64 0.20 0.34
C GLY A 47 -6.52 1.45 1.23
N ALA A 48 -7.58 1.82 1.95
CA ALA A 48 -7.61 3.00 2.83
C ALA A 48 -6.71 2.80 4.06
N ILE A 49 -6.73 1.59 4.61
CA ILE A 49 -5.92 1.16 5.75
C ILE A 49 -5.05 -0.01 5.31
N THR A 50 -3.84 -0.07 5.84
CA THR A 50 -2.94 -1.21 5.72
C THR A 50 -2.46 -1.61 7.10
N GLY A 51 -2.07 -2.88 7.28
CA GLY A 51 -1.32 -3.27 8.48
C GLY A 51 0.05 -2.60 8.51
N ASP A 52 0.68 -2.61 9.68
CA ASP A 52 2.05 -2.16 9.86
C ASP A 52 3.06 -3.18 9.31
N THR A 53 4.35 -2.86 9.41
CA THR A 53 5.44 -3.69 8.84
C THR A 53 5.53 -5.10 9.43
N ASP A 54 4.93 -5.32 10.60
CA ASP A 54 4.82 -6.63 11.26
C ASP A 54 3.59 -7.43 10.82
N GLY A 55 2.74 -6.86 9.96
CA GLY A 55 1.52 -7.49 9.45
C GLY A 55 0.32 -7.37 10.37
N LEU A 56 0.41 -6.58 11.44
CA LEU A 56 -0.67 -6.36 12.41
C LEU A 56 -1.39 -5.01 12.17
N TYR A 57 -2.61 -4.87 12.69
CA TYR A 57 -3.38 -3.63 12.61
C TYR A 57 -3.14 -2.68 13.79
N HIS A 58 -2.74 -3.21 14.96
CA HIS A 58 -2.51 -2.49 16.22
C HIS A 58 -3.72 -1.65 16.66
N PRO A 59 -4.88 -2.26 16.95
CA PRO A 59 -6.14 -1.54 17.21
C PRO A 59 -6.09 -0.59 18.42
N GLU A 60 -5.22 -0.87 19.40
CA GLU A 60 -5.05 -0.07 20.62
C GLU A 60 -3.88 0.93 20.52
N ALA A 61 -3.14 0.94 19.41
CA ALA A 61 -2.05 1.89 19.22
C ALA A 61 -2.60 3.30 18.96
N THR A 62 -1.83 4.30 19.40
CA THR A 62 -2.19 5.69 19.14
C THR A 62 -1.95 6.03 17.67
N LEU A 63 -3.02 6.44 16.99
CA LEU A 63 -2.94 6.94 15.61
C LEU A 63 -2.26 8.31 15.56
N THR A 64 -1.19 8.44 14.78
CA THR A 64 -0.54 9.74 14.55
C THR A 64 -1.33 10.60 13.56
N ARG A 65 -1.13 11.93 13.62
CA ARG A 65 -1.73 12.88 12.67
C ARG A 65 -1.36 12.55 11.21
N ALA A 66 -0.11 12.16 10.97
CA ALA A 66 0.34 11.77 9.65
C ALA A 66 -0.38 10.52 9.13
N GLN A 67 -0.50 9.47 9.96
CA GLN A 67 -1.26 8.27 9.59
C GLN A 67 -2.73 8.61 9.30
N ALA A 68 -3.35 9.48 10.12
CA ALA A 68 -4.73 9.91 9.88
C ALA A 68 -4.90 10.62 8.53
N CYS A 69 -3.99 11.52 8.16
CA CYS A 69 -3.98 12.17 6.84
C CYS A 69 -3.89 11.13 5.71
N VAL A 70 -2.97 10.17 5.82
CA VAL A 70 -2.83 9.10 4.82
C VAL A 70 -4.12 8.28 4.68
N ILE A 71 -4.75 7.87 5.78
CA ILE A 71 -6.01 7.12 5.75
C ILE A 71 -7.12 7.94 5.07
N ILE A 72 -7.27 9.22 5.43
CA ILE A 72 -8.29 10.09 4.85
C ILE A 72 -8.09 10.24 3.35
N VAL A 73 -6.86 10.56 2.91
CA VAL A 73 -6.59 10.81 1.49
C VAL A 73 -6.73 9.52 0.68
N ARG A 74 -6.27 8.38 1.18
CA ARG A 74 -6.50 7.08 0.52
C ARG A 74 -7.98 6.71 0.45
N THR A 75 -8.78 7.12 1.44
CA THR A 75 -10.24 6.90 1.42
C THR A 75 -10.93 7.74 0.35
N ILE A 76 -10.46 8.98 0.13
CA ILE A 76 -10.94 9.88 -0.92
C ILE A 76 -10.54 9.36 -2.31
N ASP A 77 -9.40 8.67 -2.41
CA ASP A 77 -8.86 8.08 -3.64
C ASP A 77 -8.71 9.12 -4.78
N PRO A 78 -7.97 10.24 -4.54
CA PRO A 78 -7.75 11.24 -5.58
C PRO A 78 -6.82 10.68 -6.68
N PRO A 79 -6.85 11.26 -7.90
CA PRO A 79 -5.93 10.90 -8.95
C PRO A 79 -4.47 10.99 -8.49
N GLU A 80 -3.64 10.03 -8.87
CA GLU A 80 -2.22 9.98 -8.48
C GLU A 80 -1.45 11.26 -8.85
N ALA A 81 -1.85 11.92 -9.94
CA ALA A 81 -1.28 13.19 -10.37
C ALA A 81 -1.47 14.33 -9.34
N GLU A 82 -2.50 14.26 -8.49
CA GLU A 82 -2.70 15.24 -7.41
C GLU A 82 -1.82 14.96 -6.20
N LEU A 83 -1.36 13.71 -6.01
CA LEU A 83 -0.51 13.30 -4.89
C LEU A 83 0.98 13.41 -5.22
N LEU A 84 1.36 12.97 -6.43
CA LEU A 84 2.76 12.82 -6.84
C LEU A 84 3.16 13.79 -7.95
N GLY A 85 2.20 14.49 -8.54
CA GLY A 85 2.43 15.33 -9.70
C GLY A 85 2.52 14.53 -10.99
N THR A 86 2.98 15.21 -12.03
CA THR A 86 3.21 14.67 -13.37
C THR A 86 4.65 14.97 -13.79
N PRO A 87 5.17 14.33 -14.85
CA PRO A 87 6.51 14.66 -15.36
C PRO A 87 6.71 16.14 -15.71
N THR A 88 5.63 16.88 -15.94
CA THR A 88 5.66 18.31 -16.32
C THR A 88 5.23 19.25 -15.20
N GLN A 89 4.69 18.75 -14.09
CA GLN A 89 4.21 19.57 -12.97
C GLN A 89 4.34 18.82 -11.64
N SER A 90 5.17 19.33 -10.73
CA SER A 90 5.28 18.81 -9.36
C SER A 90 4.19 19.37 -8.46
N VAL A 91 3.81 18.60 -7.44
CA VAL A 91 2.96 19.08 -6.32
C VAL A 91 3.85 19.92 -5.38
N PRO A 92 3.40 21.11 -4.93
CA PRO A 92 4.12 21.88 -3.92
C PRO A 92 4.22 21.14 -2.59
N ASP A 93 5.31 21.34 -1.85
CA ASP A 93 5.40 20.83 -0.48
C ASP A 93 4.39 21.52 0.44
N SER A 94 3.94 20.81 1.48
CA SER A 94 2.89 21.23 2.42
C SER A 94 3.07 22.54 3.20
N GLY A 95 4.23 23.19 3.10
CA GLY A 95 4.57 24.37 3.90
C GLY A 95 4.75 24.12 5.41
N PHE A 96 4.45 22.92 5.93
CA PHE A 96 4.70 22.57 7.34
C PHE A 96 6.19 22.37 7.63
N THR A 97 6.68 22.98 8.71
CA THR A 97 8.10 22.92 9.10
C THR A 97 8.45 21.68 9.94
N ASP A 98 7.46 20.95 10.44
CA ASP A 98 7.59 19.84 11.39
C ASP A 98 7.40 18.46 10.75
N MET A 99 7.71 18.33 9.46
CA MET A 99 7.59 17.08 8.69
C MET A 99 8.76 16.10 8.87
N ALA A 100 9.73 16.42 9.74
CA ALA A 100 10.88 15.56 9.99
C ALA A 100 10.43 14.19 10.55
N GLY A 101 10.82 13.10 9.87
CA GLY A 101 10.39 11.74 10.22
C GLY A 101 9.09 11.26 9.57
N TYR A 102 8.37 12.15 8.87
CA TYR A 102 7.09 11.86 8.20
C TYR A 102 7.18 11.94 6.67
N GLY A 103 8.36 11.73 6.08
CA GLY A 103 8.55 11.79 4.62
C GLY A 103 7.67 10.82 3.83
N TRP A 104 7.28 9.70 4.42
CA TRP A 104 6.36 8.72 3.83
C TRP A 104 4.91 9.25 3.71
N ALA A 105 4.55 10.27 4.50
CA ALA A 105 3.23 10.89 4.48
C ALA A 105 3.20 12.18 3.63
N ALA A 106 4.36 12.65 3.14
CA ALA A 106 4.47 13.92 2.45
C ALA A 106 3.51 14.08 1.25
N PRO A 107 3.27 13.07 0.39
CA PRO A 107 2.28 13.20 -0.70
C PRO A 107 0.83 13.40 -0.25
N TYR A 108 0.54 13.11 1.01
CA TYR A 108 -0.82 13.12 1.58
C TYR A 108 -1.04 14.29 2.54
N ILE A 109 -0.04 15.14 2.71
CA ILE A 109 -0.06 16.30 3.60
C ILE A 109 0.29 17.51 2.74
N ASN A 110 -0.54 18.54 2.78
CA ASN A 110 -0.47 19.72 1.92
C ASN A 110 -0.64 20.99 2.75
#